data_AF-A0A521YG55-F1
#
_entry.id   AF-A0A521YG55-F1
#
_cell.length_a   1.000
_cell.length_b   1.000
_cell.length_c   1.000
_cell.angle_alpha   90.00
_cell.angle_beta   90.00
_cell.angle_gamma   90.00
#
_symmetry.space_group_name_H-M   'P 1'
#
loop_
_entity.id
_entity.type
_entity.pdbx_description
1 polymer ?
#
loop_
_entity_poly.entity_id
_entity_poly.type
_entity_poly.pdbx_seq_one_letter_code
_entity_poly.pdbx_strand_id
1 'polypeptide(L)'
;MASLTLANLVANRTLSPEMAATVAAAAEARLSMLFVAIPRWAGKSTLMQAALQHVPADTPLHQLSAAVEPDLGIPAARDGGYLVVSEVSPAGFAEYLWDADVRRVFAALGRGFS
;
A
#
# COMPACT_ATOMS: atom_id res chain seq x y z
N MET A 1 6.32 17.38 -4.04
CA MET A 1 5.83 17.65 -2.68
C MET A 1 6.53 16.68 -1.74
N ALA A 2 7.03 17.14 -0.59
CA ALA A 2 7.65 16.22 0.38
C ALA A 2 6.57 15.28 0.95
N SER A 3 6.84 13.98 1.00
CA SER A 3 5.94 13.01 1.64
C SER A 3 5.93 13.22 3.15
N LEU A 4 4.75 13.13 3.76
CA LEU A 4 4.65 13.14 5.22
C LEU A 4 5.22 11.82 5.77
N THR A 5 5.91 11.92 6.90
CA THR A 5 6.46 10.77 7.64
C THR A 5 5.52 10.37 8.78
N LEU A 6 5.69 9.17 9.35
CA LEU A 6 4.95 8.78 10.56
C LEU A 6 5.19 9.76 11.73
N ALA A 7 6.41 10.30 11.85
CA ALA A 7 6.71 11.33 12.85
C ALA A 7 5.93 12.62 12.63
N ASN A 8 5.70 13.03 11.38
CA ASN A 8 4.83 14.17 11.08
C ASN A 8 3.37 13.89 11.46
N LEU A 9 2.88 12.66 11.25
CA LEU A 9 1.52 12.27 11.63
C LEU A 9 1.32 12.25 13.15
N VAL A 10 2.35 11.85 13.91
CA VAL A 10 2.35 11.96 15.39
C VAL A 10 2.37 13.42 15.82
N ALA A 11 3.25 14.25 15.25
CA ALA A 11 3.32 15.68 15.58
C ALA A 11 1.99 16.42 15.33
N ASN A 12 1.26 16.01 14.28
CA ASN A 12 -0.06 16.54 13.95
C ASN A 12 -1.21 15.86 14.70
N ARG A 13 -0.93 14.98 15.68
CA ARG A 13 -1.91 14.25 16.49
C ARG A 13 -2.88 13.40 15.67
N THR A 14 -2.47 12.96 14.48
CA THR A 14 -3.22 12.01 13.65
C THR A 14 -3.04 10.58 14.16
N LEU A 15 -1.85 10.27 14.67
CA LEU A 15 -1.51 9.00 15.31
C LEU A 15 -0.97 9.26 16.72
N SER A 16 -1.14 8.31 17.63
CA SER A 16 -0.29 8.24 18.82
C SER A 16 1.10 7.70 18.44
N PRO A 17 2.14 7.91 19.27
CA PRO A 17 3.45 7.31 19.07
C PRO A 17 3.40 5.77 18.93
N GLU A 18 2.54 5.10 19.71
CA GLU A 18 2.37 3.65 19.71
C GLU A 18 1.72 3.16 18.41
N MET A 19 0.75 3.90 17.88
CA MET A 19 0.15 3.60 16.57
C MET A 19 1.19 3.73 15.46
N ALA A 20 2.01 4.79 15.50
CA ALA A 20 3.08 4.98 14.52
C ALA A 20 4.13 3.86 14.60
N ALA A 21 4.57 3.47 15.80
CA ALA A 21 5.49 2.36 15.99
C ALA A 21 4.91 1.03 15.48
N THR A 22 3.61 0.79 15.71
CA THR A 22 2.93 -0.41 15.20
C THR A 22 2.91 -0.47 13.68
N VAL A 23 2.61 0.66 13.02
CA VAL A 23 2.61 0.75 11.55
C VAL A 23 4.03 0.59 10.99
N ALA A 24 5.04 1.21 11.61
CA ALA A 24 6.44 1.04 11.23
C ALA A 24 6.87 -0.43 11.33
N ALA A 25 6.59 -1.09 12.45
CA ALA A 25 6.94 -2.49 12.66
C ALA A 25 6.26 -3.43 11.65
N ALA A 26 5.01 -3.14 11.26
CA ALA A 26 4.32 -3.91 10.23
C ALA A 26 4.98 -3.76 8.84
N ALA A 27 5.42 -2.55 8.48
CA ALA A 27 6.15 -2.28 7.25
C ALA A 27 7.55 -2.92 7.24
N GLU A 28 8.28 -2.82 8.36
CA GLU A 28 9.60 -3.46 8.54
C GLU A 28 9.51 -4.99 8.41
N ALA A 29 8.45 -5.59 8.97
CA ALA A 29 8.16 -7.02 8.86
C ALA A 29 7.57 -7.42 7.50
N ARG A 30 7.41 -6.48 6.55
CA ARG A 30 6.81 -6.67 5.22
C ARG A 30 5.42 -7.32 5.28
N LEU A 31 4.59 -6.91 6.23
CA LEU A 31 3.21 -7.41 6.30
C LEU A 31 2.32 -6.70 5.27
N SER A 32 1.36 -7.42 4.70
CA SER A 32 0.29 -6.80 3.92
C SER A 32 -0.53 -5.87 4.81
N MET A 33 -0.82 -4.66 4.31
CA MET A 33 -1.54 -3.62 5.06
C MET A 33 -2.71 -3.09 4.23
N LEU A 34 -3.88 -2.97 4.85
CA LEU A 34 -5.06 -2.34 4.24
C LEU A 34 -5.40 -1.04 4.98
N PHE A 35 -5.48 0.07 4.25
CA PHE A 35 -5.83 1.37 4.80
C PHE A 35 -7.29 1.68 4.50
N VAL A 36 -8.13 1.70 5.54
CA VAL A 36 -9.59 1.84 5.41
C VAL A 36 -10.08 3.04 6.20
N ALA A 37 -11.00 3.81 5.63
CA ALA A 37 -11.68 4.92 6.30
C ALA A 37 -13.04 5.13 5.66
N ILE A 38 -14.04 5.48 6.48
CA ILE A 38 -15.40 5.79 6.01
C ILE A 38 -15.43 7.13 5.26
N PRO A 39 -14.88 8.23 5.78
CA PRO A 39 -14.90 9.50 5.06
C PRO A 39 -13.95 9.49 3.86
N ARG A 40 -14.38 10.12 2.77
CA ARG A 40 -13.46 10.53 1.70
C ARG A 40 -12.45 11.53 2.26
N TRP A 41 -11.24 11.55 1.69
CA TRP A 41 -10.16 12.47 2.09
C TRP A 41 -9.65 12.32 3.54
N ALA A 42 -9.93 11.19 4.20
CA ALA A 42 -9.47 10.91 5.56
C ALA A 42 -7.94 10.64 5.71
N GLY A 43 -7.15 10.80 4.64
CA GLY A 43 -5.70 10.62 4.70
C GLY A 43 -5.19 9.18 4.56
N LYS A 44 -5.99 8.25 4.01
CA LYS A 44 -5.59 6.84 3.79
C LYS A 44 -4.28 6.70 3.02
N SER A 45 -4.20 7.32 1.84
CA SER A 45 -3.00 7.27 0.99
C SER A 45 -1.81 7.98 1.64
N THR A 46 -2.04 9.04 2.42
CA THR A 46 -1.00 9.70 3.21
C THR A 46 -0.39 8.76 4.25
N LEU A 47 -1.23 8.03 4.98
CA LEU A 47 -0.76 7.05 5.97
C LEU A 47 -0.04 5.87 5.30
N MET A 48 -0.56 5.38 4.17
CA MET A 48 0.11 4.34 3.37
C MET A 48 1.51 4.77 2.93
N GLN A 49 1.65 5.97 2.36
CA GLN A 49 2.95 6.50 1.92
C GLN A 49 3.91 6.74 3.09
N ALA A 50 3.40 7.11 4.27
CA ALA A 50 4.21 7.23 5.48
C ALA A 50 4.69 5.85 5.98
N ALA A 51 3.83 4.83 5.93
CA ALA A 51 4.19 3.46 6.30
C ALA A 51 5.25 2.86 5.37
N LEU A 52 5.11 3.06 4.05
CA LEU A 52 6.03 2.52 3.05
C LEU A 52 7.48 3.05 3.17
N GLN A 53 7.70 4.16 3.87
CA GLN A 53 9.04 4.68 4.17
C GLN A 53 9.80 3.83 5.21
N HIS A 54 9.12 2.95 5.94
CA HIS A 54 9.70 2.03 6.93
C HIS A 54 9.93 0.63 6.39
N VAL A 55 9.61 0.39 5.11
CA VAL A 55 9.93 -0.87 4.44
C VAL A 55 11.46 -0.97 4.27
N PRO A 56 12.07 -2.17 4.40
CA PRO A 56 13.51 -2.34 4.19
C PRO A 56 13.98 -1.77 2.84
N ALA A 57 15.13 -1.09 2.83
CA ALA A 57 15.59 -0.21 1.74
C ALA A 57 15.64 -0.84 0.33
N ASP A 58 15.79 -2.17 0.24
CA ASP A 58 15.87 -2.90 -1.03
C ASP A 58 14.57 -3.64 -1.40
N THR A 59 13.48 -3.39 -0.68
CA THR A 59 12.18 -4.03 -0.96
C THR A 59 11.53 -3.35 -2.17
N PRO A 60 11.25 -4.07 -3.26
CA PRO A 60 10.59 -3.49 -4.43
C PRO A 60 9.17 -3.00 -4.09
N LEU A 61 8.77 -1.86 -4.66
CA LEU A 61 7.41 -1.34 -4.58
C LEU A 61 6.81 -1.31 -5.99
N HIS A 62 5.83 -2.17 -6.25
CA HIS A 62 5.19 -2.32 -7.55
C HIS A 62 3.85 -1.59 -7.56
N GLN A 63 3.79 -0.43 -8.21
CA GLN A 63 2.54 0.30 -8.37
C GLN A 63 1.65 -0.42 -9.39
N LEU A 64 0.45 -0.81 -8.97
CA LEU A 64 -0.48 -1.52 -9.83
C LEU A 64 -1.45 -0.59 -10.55
N SER A 65 -1.88 -1.01 -11.74
CA SER A 65 -2.85 -0.30 -12.57
C SER A 65 -3.54 -1.23 -13.55
N ALA A 66 -4.86 -1.07 -13.73
CA ALA A 66 -5.66 -1.75 -14.75
C ALA A 66 -5.26 -1.37 -16.19
N ALA A 67 -4.52 -0.27 -16.39
CA ALA A 67 -3.98 0.07 -17.70
C ALA A 67 -2.75 -0.76 -18.10
N VAL A 68 -2.12 -1.46 -17.15
CA VAL A 68 -0.95 -2.31 -17.41
C VAL A 68 -1.43 -3.72 -17.75
N GLU A 69 -1.75 -3.93 -19.01
CA GLU A 69 -2.17 -5.25 -19.51
C GLU A 69 -0.97 -6.14 -19.86
N PRO A 70 -1.06 -7.47 -19.66
CA PRO A 70 -2.19 -8.20 -19.11
C PRO A 70 -2.15 -8.34 -17.57
N ASP A 71 -1.07 -7.91 -16.90
CA ASP A 71 -0.69 -8.40 -15.56
C ASP A 71 -0.91 -7.42 -14.40
N LEU A 72 -1.46 -6.23 -14.67
CA LEU A 72 -1.67 -5.13 -13.73
C LEU A 72 -0.36 -4.49 -13.22
N GLY A 73 0.80 -4.88 -13.75
CA GLY A 73 2.11 -4.57 -13.20
C GLY A 73 2.58 -5.54 -12.12
N ILE A 74 1.91 -6.69 -11.94
CA ILE A 74 2.33 -7.73 -10.99
C ILE A 74 3.52 -8.51 -11.58
N PRO A 75 4.70 -8.55 -10.92
CA PRO A 75 5.84 -9.29 -11.45
C PRO A 75 5.57 -10.79 -11.60
N ALA A 76 6.15 -11.39 -12.64
CA ALA A 76 6.02 -12.82 -12.90
C ALA A 76 6.75 -13.68 -11.84
N ALA A 77 7.95 -13.27 -11.46
CA ALA A 77 8.75 -13.92 -10.42
C ALA A 77 8.59 -13.20 -9.09
N ARG A 78 8.56 -13.95 -7.98
CA ARG A 78 8.57 -13.35 -6.64
C ARG A 78 9.89 -12.64 -6.37
N ASP A 79 9.81 -11.43 -5.84
CA ASP A 79 10.95 -10.65 -5.36
C ASP A 79 10.77 -10.20 -3.89
N GLY A 80 9.65 -10.58 -3.26
CA GLY A 80 9.34 -10.21 -1.88
C GLY A 80 8.97 -8.73 -1.71
N GLY A 81 8.60 -8.05 -2.80
CA GLY A 81 8.15 -6.67 -2.83
C GLY A 81 6.68 -6.48 -2.46
N TYR A 82 6.30 -5.21 -2.33
CA TYR A 82 4.91 -4.80 -2.12
C TYR A 82 4.17 -4.61 -3.45
N LEU A 83 2.91 -5.02 -3.49
CA LEU A 83 1.97 -4.69 -4.54
C LEU A 83 1.12 -3.50 -4.09
N VAL A 84 1.44 -2.31 -4.58
CA VAL A 84 0.81 -1.05 -4.14
C VAL A 84 -0.42 -0.77 -5.00
N VAL A 85 -1.60 -0.84 -4.37
CA VAL A 85 -2.89 -0.51 -4.99
C VAL A 85 -3.34 0.87 -4.50
N SER A 86 -3.66 1.77 -5.42
CA SER A 86 -4.10 3.14 -5.07
C SER A 86 -5.48 3.14 -4.40
N GLU A 87 -6.44 2.40 -4.95
CA GLU A 87 -7.78 2.25 -4.39
C GLU A 87 -8.43 0.93 -4.83
N VAL A 88 -9.19 0.30 -3.93
CA VAL A 88 -10.07 -0.83 -4.23
C VAL A 88 -11.49 -0.30 -4.36
N SER A 89 -11.95 -0.09 -5.59
CA SER A 89 -13.22 0.59 -5.87
C SER A 89 -13.68 0.33 -7.31
N PRO A 90 -14.99 0.21 -7.57
CA PRO A 90 -15.53 0.07 -8.93
C PRO A 90 -15.47 1.36 -9.76
N ALA A 91 -14.90 2.45 -9.22
CA ALA A 91 -14.72 3.68 -9.98
C ALA A 91 -13.70 3.42 -11.12
N GLY A 92 -14.09 3.74 -12.37
CA GLY A 92 -13.36 3.40 -13.59
C GLY A 92 -12.08 4.21 -13.84
N PHE A 93 -11.29 4.50 -12.81
CA PHE A 93 -9.94 5.05 -12.96
C PHE A 93 -8.94 3.93 -13.19
N ALA A 94 -7.89 4.17 -13.98
CA ALA A 94 -6.91 3.15 -14.34
C ALA A 94 -6.15 2.62 -13.11
N GLU A 95 -5.89 3.47 -12.13
CA GLU A 95 -5.16 3.12 -10.91
C GLU A 95 -6.03 2.39 -9.86
N TYR A 96 -7.33 2.24 -10.16
CA TYR A 96 -8.31 1.68 -9.26
C TYR A 96 -8.60 0.26 -9.70
N LEU A 97 -8.46 -0.68 -8.77
CA LEU A 97 -8.69 -2.08 -9.06
C LEU A 97 -10.04 -2.51 -8.49
N TRP A 98 -10.76 -3.34 -9.23
CA TRP A 98 -12.02 -3.91 -8.78
C TRP A 98 -12.17 -5.38 -9.20
N ASP A 99 -13.06 -6.08 -8.50
CA ASP A 99 -13.45 -7.47 -8.75
C ASP A 99 -12.30 -8.40 -9.17
N ALA A 100 -12.24 -8.80 -10.46
CA ALA A 100 -11.26 -9.74 -10.98
C ALA A 100 -9.82 -9.28 -10.74
N ASP A 101 -9.54 -7.98 -10.90
CA ASP A 101 -8.19 -7.44 -10.74
C ASP A 101 -7.72 -7.52 -9.29
N VAL A 102 -8.60 -7.17 -8.36
CA VAL A 102 -8.30 -7.27 -6.92
C VAL A 102 -8.08 -8.72 -6.51
N ARG A 103 -8.88 -9.66 -7.03
CA ARG A 103 -8.70 -11.10 -6.76
C ARG A 103 -7.33 -11.59 -7.23
N ARG A 104 -6.82 -11.06 -8.34
CA ARG A 104 -5.47 -11.38 -8.85
C ARG A 104 -4.37 -10.85 -7.92
N VAL A 105 -4.54 -9.65 -7.35
CA VAL A 105 -3.62 -9.11 -6.34
C VAL A 105 -3.57 -10.01 -5.11
N PHE A 106 -4.74 -10.39 -4.56
CA PHE A 106 -4.79 -11.30 -3.41
C PHE A 106 -4.20 -12.68 -3.71
N ALA A 107 -4.40 -13.21 -4.91
CA ALA A 107 -3.78 -14.47 -5.32
C ALA A 107 -2.24 -14.36 -5.37
N ALA A 108 -1.71 -13.20 -5.74
CA ALA A 108 -0.27 -12.97 -5.77
C ALA A 108 0.38 -12.97 -4.38
N LEU A 109 -0.36 -12.65 -3.30
CA LEU A 109 0.13 -12.76 -1.92
C LEU A 109 0.59 -14.18 -1.58
N GLY A 110 -0.13 -15.20 -2.07
CA GLY A 110 0.25 -16.62 -1.93
C GLY A 110 1.59 -16.98 -2.58
N ARG A 111 2.13 -16.12 -3.45
CA ARG A 111 3.44 -16.29 -4.09
C ARG A 111 4.58 -15.61 -3.32
N GLY A 112 4.28 -14.92 -2.21
CA GLY A 112 5.26 -14.25 -1.35
C GLY A 112 5.42 -12.75 -1.59
N PHE A 113 4.41 -12.09 -2.16
CA PHE A 113 4.30 -10.63 -2.19
C PHE A 113 3.51 -10.12 -0.98
N SER A 114 3.63 -8.83 -0.68
CA SER A 114 2.93 -8.16 0.41
C SER A 114 1.96 -7.08 -0.08
#